data_AF-A0A1H5J6D9-F1
#
_entry.id   AF-A0A1H5J6D9-F1
#
_cell.length_a   1.000
_cell.length_b   1.000
_cell.length_c   1.000
_cell.angle_alpha   90.00
_cell.angle_beta   90.00
_cell.angle_gamma   90.00
#
_symmetry.space_group_name_H-M   'P 1'
#
loop_
_entity.id
_entity.type
_entity.pdbx_description
1 polymer ?
#
loop_
_entity_poly.entity_id
_entity_poly.type
_entity_poly.pdbx_seq_one_letter_code
_entity_poly.pdbx_strand_id
1 'polypeptide(L)'
;MAVSAVSRHMDRRATELLTAPAFTAWAQAMSGVIDQHDFLTTRLREWCLLRTLALGEPWAAEELTDASDWLQCTAVTTQIVTAPDVLQLLAERGRTRRVRNAAHHRLHHLKESG
;
A
#
# COMPACT_ATOMS: atom_id res chain seq x y z
N MET A 1 -23.86 0.29 1.53
CA MET A 1 -23.49 1.40 2.44
C MET A 1 -22.63 0.97 3.63
N ALA A 2 -22.87 -0.18 4.27
CA ALA A 2 -22.04 -0.65 5.39
C ALA A 2 -20.56 -0.92 5.01
N VAL A 3 -20.33 -1.62 3.89
CA VAL A 3 -18.97 -1.98 3.42
C VAL A 3 -18.07 -0.76 3.21
N SER A 4 -18.61 0.35 2.68
CA SER A 4 -17.84 1.58 2.46
C SER A 4 -17.45 2.26 3.78
N ALA A 5 -18.31 2.21 4.80
CA ALA A 5 -18.00 2.74 6.13
C ALA A 5 -16.92 1.89 6.83
N VAL A 6 -17.02 0.58 6.72
CA VAL A 6 -16.02 -0.37 7.24
C VAL A 6 -14.68 -0.16 6.53
N SER A 7 -14.66 -0.08 5.19
CA SER A 7 -13.44 0.19 4.42
C SER A 7 -12.79 1.49 4.86
N ARG A 8 -13.56 2.58 5.00
CA ARG A 8 -13.01 3.87 5.44
C ARG A 8 -12.41 3.78 6.85
N HIS A 9 -13.08 3.09 7.77
CA HIS A 9 -12.56 2.89 9.12
C HIS A 9 -11.26 2.06 9.10
N MET A 10 -11.24 0.99 8.31
CA MET A 10 -10.08 0.12 8.13
C MET A 10 -8.91 0.89 7.50
N ASP A 11 -9.14 1.67 6.46
CA ASP A 11 -8.11 2.48 5.78
C ASP A 11 -7.49 3.49 6.75
N ARG A 12 -8.31 4.18 7.55
CA ARG A 12 -7.82 5.09 8.59
C ARG A 12 -6.97 4.35 9.62
N ARG A 13 -7.45 3.20 10.13
CA ARG A 13 -6.76 2.46 11.17
C ARG A 13 -5.45 1.85 10.68
N ALA A 14 -5.44 1.32 9.45
CA ALA A 14 -4.24 0.82 8.81
C ALA A 14 -3.18 1.91 8.64
N THR A 15 -3.59 3.11 8.24
CA THR A 15 -2.70 4.28 8.10
C THR A 15 -2.04 4.63 9.44
N GLU A 16 -2.83 4.69 10.51
CA GLU A 16 -2.33 4.99 11.87
C GLU A 16 -1.34 3.95 12.39
N LEU A 17 -1.56 2.68 12.04
CA LEU A 17 -0.77 1.55 12.54
C LEU A 17 0.35 1.13 11.59
N LEU A 18 0.50 1.73 10.42
CA LEU A 18 1.23 1.12 9.29
C LEU A 18 2.65 0.63 9.66
N THR A 19 3.39 1.42 10.45
CA THR A 19 4.74 1.07 10.93
C THR A 19 4.77 0.57 12.38
N ALA A 20 3.63 0.56 13.07
CA ALA A 20 3.52 0.13 14.45
C ALA A 20 3.52 -1.42 14.55
N PRO A 21 4.13 -2.01 15.60
CA PRO A 21 4.07 -3.46 15.83
C PRO A 21 2.64 -4.00 15.98
N ALA A 22 1.72 -3.15 16.47
CA ALA A 22 0.31 -3.51 16.67
C ALA A 22 -0.45 -3.78 15.35
N PHE A 23 0.09 -3.38 14.19
CA PHE A 23 -0.54 -3.65 12.89
C PHE A 23 -0.81 -5.13 12.68
N THR A 24 0.17 -6.00 12.95
CA THR A 24 0.05 -7.44 12.65
C THR A 24 -1.09 -8.07 13.44
N ALA A 25 -1.17 -7.80 14.75
CA ALA A 25 -2.24 -8.30 15.59
C ALA A 25 -3.62 -7.77 15.14
N TRP A 26 -3.69 -6.49 14.78
CA TRP A 26 -4.91 -5.87 14.26
C TRP A 26 -5.34 -6.47 12.92
N ALA A 27 -4.43 -6.67 11.98
CA ALA A 27 -4.72 -7.27 10.68
C ALA A 27 -5.21 -8.72 10.82
N GLN A 28 -4.60 -9.51 11.71
CA GLN A 28 -5.05 -10.87 12.00
C GLN A 28 -6.44 -10.90 12.65
N ALA A 29 -6.73 -9.99 13.57
CA ALA A 29 -8.08 -9.89 14.12
C ALA A 29 -9.09 -9.48 13.04
N MET A 30 -8.69 -8.59 12.12
CA MET A 30 -9.58 -8.10 11.08
C MET A 30 -9.89 -9.13 10.00
N SER A 31 -8.92 -9.97 9.63
CA SER A 31 -9.14 -11.03 8.63
C SER A 31 -10.26 -11.99 9.04
N GLY A 32 -10.41 -12.28 10.34
CA GLY A 32 -11.51 -13.11 10.86
C GLY A 32 -12.88 -12.43 10.86
N VAL A 33 -12.95 -11.10 10.83
CA VAL A 33 -14.21 -10.33 10.84
C VAL A 33 -14.72 -10.06 9.42
N ILE A 34 -13.83 -9.96 8.45
CA ILE A 34 -14.15 -9.58 7.06
C ILE A 34 -14.05 -10.74 6.07
N ASP A 35 -13.89 -11.97 6.56
CA ASP A 35 -13.66 -13.17 5.75
C ASP A 35 -14.72 -13.40 4.66
N GLN A 36 -15.98 -13.05 4.93
CA GLN A 36 -17.10 -13.13 3.98
C GLN A 36 -17.20 -11.93 3.01
N HIS A 37 -16.22 -11.01 3.01
CA HIS A 37 -16.23 -9.80 2.22
C HIS A 37 -14.97 -9.67 1.36
N ASP A 38 -14.99 -10.25 0.16
CA ASP A 38 -13.87 -10.30 -0.80
C ASP A 38 -13.18 -8.95 -1.00
N PHE A 39 -13.96 -7.87 -1.13
CA PHE A 39 -13.42 -6.51 -1.27
C PHE A 39 -12.60 -6.07 -0.05
N LEU A 40 -13.11 -6.31 1.16
CA LEU A 40 -12.43 -5.93 2.40
C LEU A 40 -11.21 -6.82 2.64
N THR A 41 -11.33 -8.12 2.37
CA THR A 41 -10.21 -9.06 2.42
C THR A 41 -9.08 -8.65 1.48
N THR A 42 -9.42 -8.24 0.25
CA THR A 42 -8.45 -7.74 -0.73
C THR A 42 -7.80 -6.46 -0.23
N ARG A 43 -8.61 -5.49 0.23
CA ARG A 43 -8.09 -4.22 0.76
C ARG A 43 -7.18 -4.43 1.97
N LEU A 44 -7.47 -5.38 2.86
CA LEU A 44 -6.60 -5.70 3.99
C LEU A 44 -5.26 -6.30 3.54
N ARG A 45 -5.27 -7.20 2.56
CA ARG A 45 -4.03 -7.74 1.95
C ARG A 45 -3.19 -6.64 1.32
N GLU A 46 -3.84 -5.69 0.66
CA GLU A 46 -3.17 -4.52 0.08
C GLU A 46 -2.51 -3.64 1.15
N TRP A 47 -3.16 -3.45 2.31
CA TRP A 47 -2.55 -2.77 3.45
C TRP A 47 -1.37 -3.53 4.04
N CYS A 48 -1.42 -4.87 4.09
CA CYS A 48 -0.27 -5.68 4.51
C CYS A 48 0.92 -5.49 3.56
N LEU A 49 0.70 -5.46 2.23
CA LEU A 49 1.78 -5.18 1.28
C LEU A 49 2.34 -3.78 1.49
N LEU A 50 1.49 -2.76 1.62
CA LEU A 50 1.95 -1.39 1.91
C LEU A 50 2.82 -1.31 3.17
N ARG A 51 2.52 -2.10 4.20
CA ARG A 51 3.36 -2.21 5.39
C ARG A 51 4.72 -2.82 5.07
N THR A 52 4.77 -3.94 4.35
CA THR A 52 6.03 -4.57 3.92
C THR A 52 6.90 -3.57 3.16
N LEU A 53 6.32 -2.81 2.22
CA LEU A 53 7.03 -1.75 1.50
C LEU A 53 7.50 -0.61 2.42
N ALA A 54 6.66 -0.18 3.36
CA ALA A 54 6.97 0.89 4.32
C ALA A 54 8.09 0.51 5.30
N LEU A 55 8.22 -0.77 5.64
CA LEU A 55 9.26 -1.28 6.54
C LEU A 55 10.54 -1.68 5.80
N GLY A 56 10.57 -1.61 4.47
CA GLY A 56 11.69 -2.09 3.67
C GLY A 56 11.90 -3.61 3.77
N GLU A 57 10.84 -4.35 4.15
CA GLU A 57 10.85 -5.81 4.16
C GLU A 57 10.86 -6.33 2.71
N PRO A 58 11.38 -7.54 2.43
CA PRO A 58 11.36 -8.12 1.10
C PRO A 58 9.93 -8.30 0.56
N TRP A 59 9.74 -8.01 -0.73
CA TRP A 59 8.47 -8.12 -1.45
C TRP A 59 8.73 -8.64 -2.86
N ALA A 60 7.77 -9.32 -3.47
CA ALA A 60 7.89 -9.78 -4.86
C ALA A 60 7.39 -8.69 -5.83
N ALA A 61 8.08 -8.52 -6.96
CA ALA A 61 7.73 -7.49 -7.94
C ALA A 61 6.28 -7.62 -8.44
N GLU A 62 5.84 -8.86 -8.60
CA GLU A 62 4.51 -9.24 -9.07
C GLU A 62 3.41 -8.80 -8.09
N GLU A 63 3.66 -8.89 -6.79
CA GLU A 63 2.71 -8.45 -5.75
C GLU A 63 2.38 -6.96 -5.91
N LEU A 64 3.36 -6.15 -6.33
CA LEU A 64 3.17 -4.73 -6.55
C LEU A 64 2.59 -4.41 -7.94
N THR A 65 3.04 -5.09 -8.99
CA THR A 65 2.56 -4.80 -10.36
C THR A 65 1.13 -5.26 -10.60
N ASP A 66 0.71 -6.36 -9.95
CA ASP A 66 -0.62 -6.95 -10.11
C ASP A 66 -1.64 -6.38 -9.14
N ALA A 67 -1.19 -5.60 -8.14
CA ALA A 67 -2.04 -4.91 -7.19
C ALA A 67 -3.01 -3.91 -7.85
N SER A 68 -4.05 -3.52 -7.11
CA SER A 68 -5.03 -2.58 -7.63
C SER A 68 -4.44 -1.19 -7.86
N ASP A 69 -5.11 -0.40 -8.71
CA ASP A 69 -4.78 1.03 -8.88
C ASP A 69 -4.81 1.77 -7.54
N TRP A 70 -5.69 1.38 -6.60
CA TRP A 70 -5.73 2.01 -5.28
C TRP A 70 -4.45 1.75 -4.49
N LEU A 71 -3.92 0.52 -4.47
CA LEU A 71 -2.69 0.23 -3.74
C LEU A 71 -1.53 1.00 -4.35
N GLN A 72 -1.37 0.92 -5.68
CA GLN A 72 -0.26 1.58 -6.36
C GLN A 72 -0.32 3.10 -6.20
N CYS A 73 -1.51 3.70 -6.30
CA CYS A 73 -1.71 5.11 -5.99
C CYS A 73 -1.35 5.43 -4.55
N THR A 74 -1.80 4.63 -3.58
CA THR A 74 -1.52 4.83 -2.16
C THR A 74 -0.01 4.75 -1.88
N ALA A 75 0.70 3.79 -2.48
CA ALA A 75 2.15 3.65 -2.37
C ALA A 75 2.89 4.88 -2.88
N VAL A 76 2.49 5.43 -4.03
CA VAL A 76 3.15 6.64 -4.58
C VAL A 76 2.73 7.92 -3.87
N THR A 77 1.53 8.04 -3.28
CA THR A 77 1.12 9.27 -2.59
C THR A 77 1.55 9.32 -1.12
N THR A 78 1.75 8.16 -0.48
CA THR A 78 2.10 8.09 0.94
C THR A 78 3.60 8.23 1.12
N GLN A 79 4.02 9.23 1.90
CA GLN A 79 5.45 9.51 2.13
C GLN A 79 6.17 8.44 2.95
N ILE A 80 5.43 7.56 3.62
CA ILE A 80 5.98 6.48 4.45
C ILE A 80 6.68 5.41 3.58
N VAL A 81 6.22 5.19 2.34
CA VAL A 81 6.91 4.30 1.40
C VAL A 81 8.03 5.08 0.73
N THR A 82 9.27 4.84 1.15
CA THR A 82 10.47 5.57 0.70
C THR A 82 11.47 4.71 -0.09
N ALA A 83 11.23 3.40 -0.18
CA ALA A 83 12.12 2.48 -0.89
C ALA A 83 12.26 2.89 -2.39
N PRO A 84 13.47 3.23 -2.86
CA PRO A 84 13.69 3.63 -4.25
C PRO A 84 13.26 2.56 -5.26
N ASP A 85 13.49 1.29 -4.96
CA ASP A 85 13.15 0.16 -5.82
C ASP A 85 11.64 0.05 -6.09
N VAL A 86 10.82 0.37 -5.08
CA VAL A 86 9.35 0.43 -5.21
C VAL A 86 8.95 1.54 -6.18
N LEU A 87 9.53 2.73 -6.03
CA LEU A 87 9.23 3.86 -6.90
C LEU A 87 9.75 3.65 -8.31
N GLN A 88 10.91 3.03 -8.47
CA GLN A 88 11.44 2.67 -9.78
C GLN A 88 10.50 1.67 -10.49
N LEU A 89 10.11 0.59 -9.81
CA LEU A 89 9.21 -0.40 -10.40
C LEU A 89 7.86 0.23 -10.79
N LEU A 90 7.29 1.08 -9.94
CA LEU A 90 6.04 1.78 -10.24
C LEU A 90 6.17 2.83 -11.33
N ALA A 91 7.33 3.48 -11.48
CA ALA A 91 7.58 4.41 -12.58
C ALA A 91 7.59 3.68 -13.93
N GLU A 92 8.16 2.48 -13.97
CA GLU A 92 8.29 1.68 -15.19
C GLU A 92 7.00 0.90 -15.52
N ARG A 93 6.44 0.22 -14.52
CA ARG A 93 5.38 -0.81 -14.69
C ARG A 93 4.06 -0.47 -14.00
N GLY A 94 3.94 0.73 -13.41
CA GLY A 94 2.70 1.18 -12.77
C GLY A 94 1.49 1.06 -13.69
N ARG A 95 0.37 0.61 -13.14
CA ARG A 95 -0.87 0.26 -13.84
C ARG A 95 -1.43 1.43 -14.64
N THR A 96 -1.35 2.64 -14.10
CA THR A 96 -1.85 3.85 -14.74
C THR A 96 -0.74 4.86 -15.00
N ARG A 97 -0.94 5.71 -16.03
CA ARG A 97 -0.02 6.82 -16.31
C ARG A 97 0.16 7.74 -15.09
N ARG A 98 -0.90 7.93 -14.30
CA ARG A 98 -0.85 8.72 -13.07
C ARG A 98 0.12 8.11 -12.05
N VAL A 99 0.03 6.81 -11.80
CA VAL A 99 0.96 6.09 -10.92
C VAL A 99 2.39 6.24 -11.42
N ARG A 100 2.63 5.95 -12.70
CA ARG A 100 3.98 6.03 -13.30
C ARG A 100 4.61 7.42 -13.14
N ASN A 101 3.84 8.47 -13.46
CA ASN A 101 4.33 9.85 -13.36
C ASN A 101 4.58 10.27 -11.91
N ALA A 102 3.70 9.91 -10.98
CA ALA A 102 3.88 10.22 -9.56
C ALA A 102 5.11 9.51 -8.97
N ALA A 103 5.33 8.26 -9.35
CA ALA A 103 6.50 7.50 -8.96
C ALA A 103 7.80 8.12 -9.51
N HIS A 104 7.82 8.50 -10.79
CA HIS A 104 8.97 9.16 -11.41
C HIS A 104 9.31 10.48 -10.70
N HIS A 105 8.30 11.29 -10.41
CA HIS A 105 8.46 12.54 -9.68
C HIS A 105 9.07 12.32 -8.29
N ARG A 106 8.54 11.36 -7.51
CA ARG A 106 9.10 11.05 -6.18
C ARG A 106 10.52 10.50 -6.24
N LEU A 107 10.80 9.64 -7.21
CA LEU A 107 12.15 9.09 -7.41
C LEU A 107 13.17 10.20 -7.74
N HIS A 108 12.76 11.22 -8.49
CA HIS A 108 13.59 12.39 -8.75
C HIS A 108 13.89 13.18 -7.46
N HIS A 109 12.85 13.50 -6.67
CA HIS A 109 13.01 14.22 -5.40
C HIS A 109 13.90 13.49 -4.39
N LEU A 110 13.83 12.15 -4.33
CA LEU A 110 14.71 11.33 -3.49
C LEU A 110 16.19 11.44 -3.91
N LYS A 111 16.47 11.53 -5.21
CA LYS A 111 17.84 11.67 -5.74
C LYS A 111 18.42 13.06 -5.53
N GLU A 112 17.59 14.09 -5.47
CA GLU A 112 18.02 15.48 -5.23
C GLU A 112 18.22 15.79 -3.73
N SER A 113 17.63 14.99 -2.84
CA SER A 113 17.66 15.21 -1.39
C SER A 113 18.68 14.37 -0.63
N GLY A 114 19.41 13.48 -1.31
CA GLY A 114 20.46 12.61 -0.73
C GLY A 114 21.83 12.95 -1.29
#